data_AF-A0A023GC72-F1
#
_entry.id   AF-A0A023GC72-F1
#
_cell.length_a   1.000
_cell.length_b   1.000
_cell.length_c   1.000
_cell.angle_alpha   90.00
_cell.angle_beta   90.00
_cell.angle_gamma   90.00
#
_symmetry.space_group_name_H-M   'P 1'
#
loop_
_entity.id
_entity.type
_entity.pdbx_description
1 polymer ?
#
loop_
_entity_poly.entity_id
_entity_poly.type
_entity_poly.pdbx_seq_one_letter_code
_entity_poly.pdbx_strand_id
1 'polypeptide(L)'
;MQRVRHKAVKALGGSSWSDSELCEIAQACDCRTSVGLARTADSDLRCFLSPPPIPDYIMKYSLQECLRMVLSRLPETGAKSCITRSALQAKVQYFDDHHALLSHTALPEHRHLLVEQCALLPLLQRVVQEHSHDVALHSLVAQMLANLALDPALHEPIFRAGWVGILARWLRSSQVLLSFPAGRALANMDTDSLWPTAYRDGVYLLHPQYRDREPSADVILCMAFWGVCSKLGGSMTAAKGANPPGSQQCRPFEAVPARSTMPSPPGQCPSTPCAGQRAG
;
A
#
# COMPACT_ATOMS: atom_id res chain seq x y z
N MET A 1 23.18 7.76 2.42
CA MET A 1 22.83 7.54 0.99
C MET A 1 21.42 8.03 0.63
N GLN A 2 20.37 7.70 1.40
CA GLN A 2 18.96 8.06 1.12
C GLN A 2 18.70 9.56 0.85
N ARG A 3 19.30 10.46 1.65
CA ARG A 3 19.22 11.92 1.44
C ARG A 3 19.83 12.41 0.13
N VAL A 4 20.86 11.73 -0.40
CA VAL A 4 21.50 12.09 -1.68
C VAL A 4 20.57 11.73 -2.83
N ARG A 5 20.00 10.53 -2.79
CA ARG A 5 19.06 10.05 -3.82
C ARG A 5 17.79 10.90 -3.88
N HIS A 6 17.23 11.25 -2.73
CA HIS A 6 16.07 12.14 -2.65
C HIS A 6 16.33 13.49 -3.33
N LYS A 7 17.49 14.12 -3.07
CA LYS A 7 17.88 15.37 -3.72
C LYS A 7 18.02 15.21 -5.23
N ALA A 8 18.62 14.10 -5.69
CA ALA A 8 18.78 13.81 -7.11
C ALA A 8 17.42 13.63 -7.81
N VAL A 9 16.50 12.86 -7.22
CA VAL A 9 15.15 12.65 -7.77
C VAL A 9 14.34 13.95 -7.80
N LYS A 10 14.48 14.79 -6.78
CA LYS A 10 13.84 16.12 -6.76
C LYS A 10 14.38 17.03 -7.86
N ALA A 11 15.69 17.03 -8.09
CA ALA A 11 16.31 17.77 -9.18
C ALA A 11 15.88 17.25 -10.56
N LEU A 12 15.78 15.93 -10.72
CA LEU A 12 15.29 15.27 -11.93
C LEU A 12 13.85 15.69 -12.25
N GLY A 13 12.97 15.69 -11.24
CA GLY A 13 11.57 16.06 -11.40
C GLY A 13 11.33 17.55 -11.66
N GLY A 14 12.19 18.45 -11.16
CA GLY A 14 12.03 19.90 -11.33
C GLY A 14 12.65 20.49 -12.60
N SER A 15 13.24 19.67 -13.46
CA SER A 15 13.92 20.11 -14.68
C SER A 15 12.97 20.05 -15.89
N SER A 16 13.14 20.95 -16.85
CA SER A 16 12.39 20.93 -18.12
C SER A 16 13.13 20.05 -19.12
N TRP A 17 12.49 18.94 -19.53
CA TRP A 17 13.03 17.95 -20.44
C TRP A 17 12.20 17.86 -21.71
N SER A 18 12.83 17.48 -22.82
CA SER A 18 12.13 17.14 -24.07
C SER A 18 11.40 15.80 -23.97
N ASP A 19 10.49 15.52 -24.90
CA ASP A 19 9.78 14.23 -24.96
C ASP A 19 10.72 13.02 -25.08
N SER A 20 11.81 13.17 -25.87
CA SER A 20 12.81 12.10 -26.05
C SER A 20 13.54 11.81 -24.73
N GLU A 21 13.99 12.85 -24.03
CA GLU A 21 14.68 12.72 -22.74
C GLU A 21 13.75 12.13 -21.68
N LEU A 22 12.48 12.55 -21.64
CA LEU A 22 11.49 12.00 -20.70
C LEU A 22 11.25 10.51 -20.95
N CYS A 23 11.24 10.08 -22.22
CA CYS A 23 11.14 8.67 -22.58
C CYS A 23 12.36 7.87 -22.11
N GLU A 24 13.57 8.38 -22.35
CA GLU A 24 14.82 7.75 -21.88
C GLU A 24 14.86 7.65 -20.35
N ILE A 25 14.47 8.72 -19.65
CA ILE A 25 14.34 8.73 -18.19
C ILE A 25 13.34 7.66 -17.74
N ALA A 26 12.16 7.59 -18.37
CA ALA A 26 11.12 6.62 -18.03
C ALA A 26 11.61 5.17 -18.21
N GLN A 27 12.36 4.90 -19.28
CA GLN A 27 12.95 3.59 -19.57
C GLN A 27 14.07 3.20 -18.60
N ALA A 28 14.84 4.18 -18.12
CA ALA A 28 15.95 3.96 -17.20
C ALA A 28 15.51 3.88 -15.71
N CYS A 29 14.28 4.31 -15.39
CA CYS A 29 13.79 4.31 -14.01
C CYS A 29 13.57 2.88 -13.49
N ASP A 30 14.14 2.58 -12.33
CA ASP A 30 13.72 1.46 -11.50
C ASP A 30 12.45 1.80 -10.69
N CYS A 31 11.82 0.78 -10.09
CA CYS A 31 10.63 0.97 -9.24
C CYS A 31 10.84 2.07 -8.20
N ARG A 32 12.00 2.05 -7.55
CA ARG A 32 12.36 2.99 -6.49
C ARG A 32 12.40 4.44 -6.99
N THR A 33 13.06 4.70 -8.12
CA THR A 33 13.15 6.04 -8.74
C THR A 33 11.80 6.51 -9.23
N SER A 34 11.05 5.63 -9.88
CA SER A 34 9.71 5.94 -10.38
C SER A 34 8.77 6.35 -9.25
N VAL A 35 8.72 5.61 -8.14
CA VAL A 35 7.92 5.98 -6.96
C VAL A 35 8.37 7.33 -6.39
N GLY A 36 9.66 7.62 -6.39
CA GLY A 36 10.18 8.91 -5.94
C GLY A 36 9.78 10.08 -6.82
N LEU A 37 9.80 9.90 -8.14
CA LEU A 37 9.30 10.88 -9.10
C LEU A 37 7.80 11.08 -8.92
N ALA A 38 7.03 10.00 -8.75
CA ALA A 38 5.58 10.08 -8.53
C ALA A 38 5.21 10.89 -7.29
N ARG A 39 6.06 10.81 -6.25
CA ARG A 39 5.93 11.60 -5.01
C ARG A 39 6.67 12.93 -5.02
N THR A 40 7.05 13.44 -6.19
CA THR A 40 7.58 14.80 -6.38
C THR A 40 6.51 15.64 -7.06
N ALA A 41 6.11 16.78 -6.46
CA ALA A 41 4.96 17.55 -6.92
C ALA A 41 5.12 18.01 -8.39
N ASP A 42 6.33 18.45 -8.75
CA ASP A 42 6.62 19.06 -10.05
C ASP A 42 7.03 18.07 -11.14
N SER A 43 7.09 16.76 -10.87
CA SER A 43 7.59 15.80 -11.87
C SER A 43 6.66 15.68 -13.08
N ASP A 44 7.21 15.60 -14.28
CA ASP A 44 6.40 15.46 -15.50
C ASP A 44 5.75 14.06 -15.59
N LEU A 45 4.44 13.96 -15.82
CA LEU A 45 3.76 12.66 -15.95
C LEU A 45 4.20 11.84 -17.17
N ARG A 46 4.89 12.44 -18.13
CA ARG A 46 5.49 11.75 -19.28
C ARG A 46 6.73 10.94 -18.89
N CYS A 47 7.30 11.15 -17.69
CA CYS A 47 8.41 10.33 -17.17
C CYS A 47 7.98 8.95 -16.65
N PHE A 48 6.71 8.55 -16.87
CA PHE A 48 6.20 7.23 -16.52
C PHE A 48 5.80 6.48 -17.78
N LEU A 49 6.27 5.24 -17.90
CA LEU A 49 5.87 4.35 -18.98
C LEU A 49 4.37 4.07 -18.92
N SER A 50 3.73 3.99 -20.09
CA SER A 50 2.36 3.52 -20.19
C SER A 50 2.25 2.08 -19.68
N PRO A 51 1.11 1.70 -19.08
CA PRO A 51 0.87 0.31 -18.69
C PRO A 51 1.04 -0.64 -19.89
N PRO A 52 1.60 -1.85 -19.69
CA PRO A 52 1.68 -2.84 -20.73
C PRO A 52 0.29 -3.23 -21.24
N PRO A 53 0.16 -3.72 -22.48
CA PRO A 53 -1.12 -4.18 -23.01
C PRO A 53 -1.66 -5.33 -22.16
N ILE A 54 -2.98 -5.34 -21.96
CA ILE A 54 -3.66 -6.38 -21.19
C ILE A 54 -3.55 -7.70 -21.98
N PRO A 55 -3.08 -8.80 -21.36
CA PRO A 55 -2.99 -10.09 -22.05
C PRO A 55 -4.31 -10.60 -22.60
N ASP A 56 -4.28 -11.19 -23.80
CA ASP A 56 -5.48 -11.67 -24.53
C ASP A 56 -6.32 -12.67 -23.73
N TYR A 57 -5.69 -13.52 -22.91
CA TYR A 57 -6.41 -14.50 -22.10
C TYR A 57 -7.32 -13.86 -21.04
N ILE A 58 -7.01 -12.63 -20.60
CA ILE A 58 -7.86 -11.86 -19.69
C ILE A 58 -9.03 -11.26 -20.47
N MET A 59 -8.81 -10.87 -21.72
CA MET A 59 -9.85 -10.32 -22.60
C MET A 59 -10.82 -11.37 -23.12
N LYS A 60 -10.46 -12.66 -23.04
CA LYS A 60 -11.26 -13.80 -23.53
C LYS A 60 -12.65 -13.91 -22.89
N TYR A 61 -12.78 -13.57 -21.61
CA TYR A 61 -14.03 -13.67 -20.86
C TYR A 61 -14.58 -12.28 -20.52
N SER A 62 -15.86 -12.18 -20.11
CA SER A 62 -16.40 -10.91 -19.61
C SER A 62 -15.66 -10.50 -18.34
N LEU A 63 -15.56 -9.19 -18.07
CA LEU A 63 -14.91 -8.68 -16.87
C LEU A 63 -15.52 -9.29 -15.59
N GLN A 64 -16.85 -9.43 -15.56
CA GLN A 64 -17.56 -10.06 -14.45
C GLN A 64 -17.14 -11.53 -14.24
N GLU A 65 -16.97 -12.29 -15.33
CA GLU A 65 -16.53 -13.69 -15.24
C GLU A 65 -15.08 -13.80 -14.75
N CYS A 66 -14.21 -12.91 -15.22
CA CYS A 66 -12.84 -12.82 -14.71
C CYS A 66 -12.81 -12.56 -13.20
N LEU A 67 -13.62 -11.62 -12.70
CA LEU A 67 -13.71 -11.33 -11.26
C LEU A 67 -14.22 -12.54 -10.47
N ARG A 68 -15.24 -13.23 -10.97
CA ARG A 68 -15.74 -14.48 -10.37
C ARG A 68 -14.69 -15.58 -10.33
N MET A 69 -13.90 -15.75 -11.38
CA MET A 69 -12.79 -16.71 -11.41
C MET A 69 -11.69 -16.37 -10.40
N VAL A 70 -11.43 -15.08 -10.15
CA VAL A 70 -10.51 -14.69 -9.07
C VAL A 70 -11.11 -15.07 -7.70
N LEU A 71 -12.36 -14.69 -7.46
CA LEU A 71 -13.04 -14.94 -6.18
C LEU A 71 -13.18 -16.44 -5.87
N SER A 72 -13.39 -17.29 -6.88
CA SER A 72 -13.53 -18.74 -6.69
C SER A 72 -12.22 -19.43 -6.28
N ARG A 73 -11.07 -18.81 -6.56
CA ARG A 73 -9.73 -19.33 -6.22
C ARG A 73 -9.23 -18.84 -4.86
N LEU A 74 -9.95 -17.94 -4.20
CA LEU A 74 -9.54 -17.40 -2.92
C LEU A 74 -9.87 -18.38 -1.78
N PRO A 75 -9.00 -18.50 -0.75
CA PRO A 75 -9.26 -19.33 0.40
C PRO A 75 -10.55 -18.93 1.10
N GLU A 76 -11.26 -19.91 1.66
CA GLU A 76 -12.36 -19.62 2.58
C GLU A 76 -11.77 -18.91 3.80
N THR A 77 -12.14 -17.65 4.01
CA THR A 77 -11.66 -16.88 5.15
C THR A 77 -12.12 -17.54 6.44
N GLY A 78 -11.18 -18.05 7.24
CA GLY A 78 -11.45 -18.54 8.58
C GLY A 78 -12.14 -17.47 9.43
N ALA A 79 -13.30 -17.83 9.97
CA ALA A 79 -14.21 -17.08 10.82
C ALA A 79 -13.60 -15.94 11.69
N LYS A 80 -13.35 -14.74 11.13
CA LYS A 80 -13.33 -13.42 11.83
C LYS A 80 -13.74 -12.20 10.98
N SER A 81 -14.24 -12.36 9.76
CA SER A 81 -15.05 -11.31 9.10
C SER A 81 -16.19 -11.93 8.30
N CYS A 82 -17.21 -12.33 9.05
CA CYS A 82 -18.41 -13.04 8.62
C CYS A 82 -19.40 -12.18 7.81
N ILE A 83 -18.94 -11.44 6.79
CA ILE A 83 -19.85 -10.67 5.92
C ILE A 83 -19.75 -11.08 4.44
N THR A 84 -18.61 -11.60 3.97
CA THR A 84 -18.33 -11.56 2.53
C THR A 84 -18.83 -12.77 1.71
N ARG A 85 -19.47 -13.79 2.30
CA ARG A 85 -20.00 -14.94 1.52
C ARG A 85 -21.50 -15.13 1.58
N SER A 86 -22.13 -14.97 2.75
CA SER A 86 -23.59 -15.08 2.88
C SER A 86 -24.32 -13.88 2.27
N ALA A 87 -23.69 -12.70 2.20
CA ALA A 87 -24.23 -11.55 1.48
C ALA A 87 -24.09 -11.69 -0.06
N LEU A 88 -23.14 -12.49 -0.55
CA LEU A 88 -22.86 -12.64 -1.99
C LEU A 88 -23.87 -13.53 -2.72
N GLN A 89 -24.71 -14.28 -2.00
CA GLN A 89 -25.72 -15.17 -2.62
C GLN A 89 -27.06 -14.47 -2.87
N ALA A 90 -27.25 -13.22 -2.44
CA ALA A 90 -28.52 -12.52 -2.60
C ALA A 90 -28.33 -11.08 -3.11
N LYS A 91 -28.59 -10.94 -4.42
CA LYS A 91 -28.93 -9.72 -5.19
C LYS A 91 -27.79 -9.02 -5.95
N VAL A 92 -28.06 -8.95 -7.26
CA VAL A 92 -27.51 -8.10 -8.31
C VAL A 92 -27.25 -6.66 -7.84
N GLN A 93 -25.98 -6.22 -7.88
CA GLN A 93 -25.47 -5.05 -8.61
C GLN A 93 -23.92 -5.09 -8.59
N TYR A 94 -23.28 -4.61 -9.65
CA TYR A 94 -21.83 -4.66 -9.97
C TYR A 94 -20.84 -4.26 -8.85
N PHE A 95 -21.35 -3.68 -7.75
CA PHE A 95 -20.58 -3.08 -6.66
C PHE A 95 -19.99 -4.11 -5.68
N ASP A 96 -20.65 -5.26 -5.46
CA ASP A 96 -20.28 -6.18 -4.38
C ASP A 96 -19.01 -6.99 -4.65
N ASP A 97 -18.77 -7.39 -5.90
CA ASP A 97 -17.59 -8.19 -6.29
C ASP A 97 -16.27 -7.42 -6.02
N HIS A 98 -16.28 -6.11 -6.24
CA HIS A 98 -15.12 -5.26 -5.99
C HIS A 98 -14.86 -5.04 -4.50
N HIS A 99 -15.91 -4.94 -3.68
CA HIS A 99 -15.76 -4.87 -2.21
C HIS A 99 -15.25 -6.18 -1.61
N ALA A 100 -15.64 -7.32 -2.17
CA ALA A 100 -15.11 -8.62 -1.78
C ALA A 100 -13.60 -8.69 -2.09
N LEU A 101 -13.19 -8.36 -3.32
CA LEU A 101 -11.77 -8.34 -3.68
C LEU A 101 -10.97 -7.37 -2.82
N LEU A 102 -11.51 -6.19 -2.51
CA LEU A 102 -10.85 -5.21 -1.64
C LEU A 102 -10.55 -5.82 -0.27
N SER A 103 -11.53 -6.50 0.32
CA SER A 103 -11.36 -7.20 1.61
C SER A 103 -10.27 -8.28 1.55
N HIS A 104 -10.18 -9.02 0.43
CA HIS A 104 -9.12 -10.01 0.26
C HIS A 104 -7.73 -9.38 0.06
N THR A 105 -7.61 -8.23 -0.62
CA THR A 105 -6.30 -7.53 -0.74
C THR A 105 -5.79 -7.02 0.61
N ALA A 106 -6.69 -6.70 1.54
CA ALA A 106 -6.32 -6.26 2.88
C ALA A 106 -5.60 -7.37 3.68
N LEU A 107 -5.89 -8.65 3.38
CA LEU A 107 -5.32 -9.82 4.04
C LEU A 107 -3.91 -10.15 3.48
N PRO A 108 -2.84 -10.08 4.28
CA PRO A 108 -1.47 -10.36 3.82
C PRO A 108 -1.32 -11.71 3.11
N GLU A 109 -1.99 -12.74 3.62
CA GLU A 109 -1.90 -14.13 3.15
C GLU A 109 -2.46 -14.31 1.73
N HIS A 110 -3.29 -13.38 1.26
CA HIS A 110 -3.94 -13.47 -0.05
C HIS A 110 -3.23 -12.65 -1.14
N ARG A 111 -2.36 -11.70 -0.79
CA ARG A 111 -1.83 -10.71 -1.75
C ARG A 111 -0.98 -11.36 -2.84
N HIS A 112 -0.09 -12.26 -2.46
CA HIS A 112 0.72 -13.02 -3.40
C HIS A 112 -0.13 -13.89 -4.32
N LEU A 113 -1.10 -14.64 -3.76
CA LEU A 113 -2.06 -15.44 -4.53
C LEU A 113 -2.79 -14.59 -5.58
N LEU A 114 -3.30 -13.42 -5.18
CA LEU A 114 -4.02 -12.49 -6.04
C LEU A 114 -3.15 -11.98 -7.20
N VAL A 115 -1.91 -11.58 -6.93
CA VAL A 115 -1.02 -11.01 -7.95
C VAL A 115 -0.42 -12.08 -8.85
N GLU A 116 0.16 -13.13 -8.26
CA GLU A 116 0.96 -14.12 -8.97
C GLU A 116 0.12 -15.20 -9.65
N GLN A 117 -0.98 -15.62 -9.02
CA GLN A 117 -1.76 -16.76 -9.52
C GLN A 117 -3.07 -16.32 -10.18
N CYS A 118 -3.66 -15.20 -9.75
CA CYS A 118 -4.95 -14.72 -10.24
C CYS A 118 -4.86 -13.56 -11.24
N ALA A 119 -3.65 -13.11 -11.60
CA ALA A 119 -3.43 -12.01 -12.55
C ALA A 119 -4.23 -10.74 -12.20
N LEU A 120 -4.34 -10.41 -10.92
CA LEU A 120 -5.17 -9.29 -10.45
C LEU A 120 -4.72 -7.95 -11.07
N LEU A 121 -3.41 -7.69 -11.20
CA LEU A 121 -2.92 -6.40 -11.71
C LEU A 121 -3.41 -6.07 -13.13
N PRO A 122 -3.22 -6.92 -14.16
CA PRO A 122 -3.77 -6.63 -15.49
C PRO A 122 -5.31 -6.68 -15.53
N LEU A 123 -5.96 -7.46 -14.65
CA LEU A 123 -7.42 -7.41 -14.51
C LEU A 123 -7.89 -6.04 -14.01
N LEU A 124 -7.21 -5.45 -13.02
CA LEU A 124 -7.52 -4.10 -12.53
C LEU A 124 -7.26 -3.03 -13.59
N GLN A 125 -6.26 -3.20 -14.47
CA GLN A 125 -6.07 -2.29 -15.61
C GLN A 125 -7.28 -2.34 -16.53
N ARG A 126 -7.80 -3.54 -16.80
CA ARG A 126 -9.02 -3.74 -17.60
C ARG A 126 -10.21 -3.03 -16.97
N VAL A 127 -10.39 -3.15 -15.66
CA VAL A 127 -11.45 -2.44 -14.91
C VAL A 127 -11.38 -0.93 -15.16
N VAL A 128 -10.18 -0.34 -15.05
CA VAL A 128 -9.96 1.10 -15.29
C VAL A 128 -10.20 1.49 -16.75
N GLN A 129 -9.86 0.62 -17.70
CA GLN A 129 -10.08 0.89 -19.13
C GLN A 129 -11.56 0.82 -19.53
N GLU A 130 -12.29 -0.19 -19.05
CA GLU A 130 -13.72 -0.37 -19.37
C GLU A 130 -14.61 0.66 -18.64
N HIS A 131 -14.15 1.19 -17.50
CA HIS A 131 -14.90 2.14 -16.67
C HIS A 131 -14.16 3.47 -16.46
N SER A 132 -13.65 4.06 -17.55
CA SER A 132 -12.80 5.25 -17.53
C SER A 132 -13.35 6.48 -16.80
N HIS A 133 -14.65 6.54 -16.56
CA HIS A 133 -15.35 7.65 -15.90
C HIS A 133 -15.87 7.32 -14.49
N ASP A 134 -15.73 6.07 -14.03
CA ASP A 134 -16.21 5.65 -12.71
C ASP A 134 -15.14 5.89 -11.64
N VAL A 135 -15.21 7.06 -11.01
CA VAL A 135 -14.27 7.47 -9.95
C VAL A 135 -14.41 6.59 -8.71
N ALA A 136 -15.60 6.10 -8.39
CA ALA A 136 -15.80 5.23 -7.24
C ALA A 136 -15.07 3.89 -7.47
N LEU A 137 -15.17 3.35 -8.68
CA LEU A 137 -14.46 2.14 -9.06
C LEU A 137 -12.93 2.35 -9.09
N HIS A 138 -12.46 3.46 -9.64
CA HIS A 138 -11.04 3.83 -9.58
C HIS A 138 -10.53 3.97 -8.15
N SER A 139 -11.34 4.51 -7.23
CA SER A 139 -11.02 4.58 -5.81
C SER A 139 -10.85 3.18 -5.20
N LEU A 140 -11.74 2.23 -5.51
CA LEU A 140 -11.61 0.85 -5.06
C LEU A 140 -10.32 0.19 -5.59
N VAL A 141 -10.02 0.39 -6.89
CA VAL A 141 -8.76 -0.10 -7.49
C VAL A 141 -7.55 0.52 -6.78
N ALA A 142 -7.56 1.82 -6.51
CA ALA A 142 -6.48 2.50 -5.81
C ALA A 142 -6.30 1.98 -4.36
N GLN A 143 -7.39 1.67 -3.66
CA GLN A 143 -7.35 1.05 -2.33
C GLN A 143 -6.79 -0.37 -2.37
N MET A 144 -7.17 -1.19 -3.36
CA MET A 144 -6.58 -2.51 -3.58
C MET A 144 -5.07 -2.41 -3.80
N LEU A 145 -4.62 -1.50 -4.67
CA LEU A 145 -3.19 -1.26 -4.91
C LEU A 145 -2.47 -0.78 -3.64
N ALA A 146 -3.10 0.07 -2.83
CA ALA A 146 -2.53 0.51 -1.56
C ALA A 146 -2.39 -0.62 -0.54
N ASN A 147 -3.30 -1.58 -0.54
CA ASN A 147 -3.22 -2.80 0.26
C ASN A 147 -2.10 -3.73 -0.22
N LEU A 148 -1.99 -3.94 -1.54
CA LEU A 148 -0.90 -4.75 -2.14
C LEU A 148 0.47 -4.11 -1.87
N ALA A 149 0.58 -2.78 -1.94
CA ALA A 149 1.80 -2.03 -1.69
C ALA A 149 2.33 -2.12 -0.25
N LEU A 150 1.53 -2.62 0.71
CA LEU A 150 2.02 -2.93 2.05
C LEU A 150 3.04 -4.07 2.06
N ASP A 151 3.09 -4.87 1.01
CA ASP A 151 4.07 -5.94 0.83
C ASP A 151 5.22 -5.50 -0.10
N PRO A 152 6.45 -5.35 0.41
CA PRO A 152 7.61 -4.99 -0.40
C PRO A 152 7.88 -5.92 -1.59
N ALA A 153 7.53 -7.21 -1.47
CA ALA A 153 7.73 -8.17 -2.57
C ALA A 153 6.84 -7.87 -3.78
N LEU A 154 5.74 -7.14 -3.57
CA LEU A 154 4.79 -6.77 -4.63
C LEU A 154 5.08 -5.41 -5.27
N HIS A 155 6.06 -4.64 -4.77
CA HIS A 155 6.39 -3.34 -5.34
C HIS A 155 6.83 -3.45 -6.80
N GLU A 156 7.71 -4.42 -7.11
CA GLU A 156 8.22 -4.64 -8.46
C GLU A 156 7.13 -5.15 -9.43
N PRO A 157 6.26 -6.12 -9.07
CA PRO A 157 5.07 -6.44 -9.85
C PRO A 157 4.14 -5.25 -10.14
N ILE A 158 3.86 -4.40 -9.14
CA ILE A 158 3.02 -3.21 -9.29
C ILE A 158 3.67 -2.22 -10.26
N PHE A 159 4.99 -2.00 -10.12
CA PHE A 159 5.76 -1.14 -11.01
C PHE A 159 5.79 -1.64 -12.45
N ARG A 160 6.12 -2.92 -12.68
CA ARG A 160 6.18 -3.51 -14.04
C ARG A 160 4.83 -3.55 -14.74
N ALA A 161 3.74 -3.59 -13.98
CA ALA A 161 2.39 -3.42 -14.50
C ALA A 161 2.02 -1.93 -14.76
N GLY A 162 2.96 -0.99 -14.67
CA GLY A 162 2.74 0.43 -15.02
C GLY A 162 1.83 1.20 -14.05
N TRP A 163 1.56 0.66 -12.86
CA TRP A 163 0.65 1.30 -11.90
C TRP A 163 1.21 2.59 -11.31
N VAL A 164 2.54 2.73 -11.20
CA VAL A 164 3.15 3.93 -10.60
C VAL A 164 2.76 5.20 -11.36
N GLY A 165 2.74 5.18 -12.69
CA GLY A 165 2.30 6.33 -13.50
C GLY A 165 0.81 6.64 -13.36
N ILE A 166 -0.04 5.60 -13.24
CA ILE A 166 -1.48 5.77 -12.98
C ILE A 166 -1.68 6.40 -11.59
N LEU A 167 -1.02 5.86 -10.57
CA LEU A 167 -1.07 6.36 -9.20
C LEU A 167 -0.54 7.80 -9.10
N ALA A 168 0.52 8.15 -9.83
CA ALA A 168 1.04 9.52 -9.88
C ALA A 168 0.00 10.51 -10.44
N ARG A 169 -0.72 10.12 -11.50
CA ARG A 169 -1.82 10.92 -12.06
C ARG A 169 -2.99 11.04 -11.08
N TRP A 170 -3.34 9.94 -10.43
CA TRP A 170 -4.42 9.90 -9.43
C TRP A 170 -4.10 10.72 -8.18
N LEU A 171 -2.85 10.71 -7.72
CA LEU A 171 -2.36 11.55 -6.61
C LEU A 171 -2.58 13.04 -6.89
N ARG A 172 -2.44 13.47 -8.16
CA ARG A 172 -2.64 14.86 -8.60
C ARG A 172 -4.09 15.22 -8.89
N SER A 173 -5.02 14.26 -8.77
CA SER A 173 -6.44 14.51 -8.94
C SER A 173 -6.96 15.42 -7.82
N SER A 174 -7.82 16.37 -8.17
CA SER A 174 -8.58 17.15 -7.19
C SER A 174 -9.58 16.29 -6.39
N GLN A 175 -9.90 15.10 -6.90
CA GLN A 175 -10.84 14.18 -6.27
C GLN A 175 -10.15 13.40 -5.15
N VAL A 176 -10.46 13.77 -3.92
CA VAL A 176 -9.91 13.17 -2.69
C VAL A 176 -10.09 11.66 -2.61
N LEU A 177 -11.22 11.14 -3.10
CA LEU A 177 -11.50 9.70 -3.17
C LEU A 177 -10.45 8.93 -3.98
N LEU A 178 -9.75 9.61 -4.88
CA LEU A 178 -8.74 9.04 -5.76
C LEU A 178 -7.33 9.39 -5.31
N SER A 179 -7.08 10.65 -4.93
CA SER A 179 -5.74 11.09 -4.52
C SER A 179 -5.28 10.51 -3.19
N PHE A 180 -6.18 10.28 -2.22
CA PHE A 180 -5.79 9.72 -0.92
C PHE A 180 -5.35 8.25 -1.01
N PRO A 181 -6.12 7.32 -1.61
CA PRO A 181 -5.63 5.95 -1.79
C PRO A 181 -4.40 5.87 -2.70
N ALA A 182 -4.30 6.73 -3.72
CA ALA A 182 -3.12 6.76 -4.59
C ALA A 182 -1.86 7.22 -3.84
N GLY A 183 -1.97 8.28 -3.04
CA GLY A 183 -0.89 8.75 -2.17
C GLY A 183 -0.48 7.71 -1.14
N ARG A 184 -1.46 7.01 -0.54
CA ARG A 184 -1.23 5.88 0.36
C ARG A 184 -0.45 4.76 -0.33
N ALA A 185 -0.85 4.35 -1.54
CA ALA A 185 -0.16 3.31 -2.30
C ALA A 185 1.30 3.71 -2.59
N LEU A 186 1.52 4.91 -3.13
CA LEU A 186 2.85 5.41 -3.42
C LEU A 186 3.70 5.56 -2.16
N ALA A 187 3.11 5.96 -1.03
CA ALA A 187 3.81 6.04 0.24
C ALA A 187 4.22 4.67 0.80
N ASN A 188 3.38 3.65 0.63
CA ASN A 188 3.73 2.28 1.00
C ASN A 188 4.84 1.70 0.09
N MET A 189 4.90 2.10 -1.18
CA MET A 189 5.99 1.74 -2.10
C MET A 189 7.28 2.55 -1.88
N ASP A 190 7.24 3.59 -1.04
CA ASP A 190 8.33 4.54 -0.87
C ASP A 190 9.38 4.03 0.13
N THR A 191 10.35 3.28 -0.38
CA THR A 191 11.50 2.82 0.41
C THR A 191 12.55 3.90 0.69
N ASP A 192 12.39 5.12 0.14
CA ASP A 192 13.26 6.27 0.40
C ASP A 192 12.65 7.28 1.36
N SER A 193 11.44 7.03 1.86
CA SER A 193 10.87 7.84 2.92
C SER A 193 11.80 7.83 4.12
N LEU A 194 12.16 9.01 4.60
CA LEU A 194 12.93 9.17 5.84
C LEU A 194 12.18 8.60 7.06
N TRP A 195 10.87 8.38 6.90
CA TRP A 195 9.96 7.83 7.90
C TRP A 195 9.23 6.63 7.29
N PRO A 196 9.86 5.43 7.24
CA PRO A 196 9.19 4.24 6.72
C PRO A 196 8.00 3.91 7.62
N THR A 197 6.80 4.16 7.11
CA THR A 197 5.53 3.91 7.81
C THR A 197 4.63 3.10 6.89
N ALA A 198 4.12 1.98 7.41
CA ALA A 198 3.12 1.19 6.71
C ALA A 198 1.73 1.79 6.95
N TYR A 199 1.13 2.35 5.90
CA TYR A 199 -0.23 2.90 5.91
C TYR A 199 -1.23 1.79 5.61
N ARG A 200 -1.74 1.16 6.69
CA ARG A 200 -2.72 0.07 6.65
C ARG A 200 -4.07 0.52 6.10
N ASP A 201 -4.96 -0.44 5.89
CA ASP A 201 -6.28 -0.14 5.35
C ASP A 201 -7.05 0.86 6.22
N GLY A 202 -7.72 1.80 5.56
CA GLY A 202 -8.37 2.95 6.22
C GLY A 202 -7.43 4.03 6.76
N VAL A 203 -6.10 3.93 6.61
CA VAL A 203 -5.14 4.97 7.03
C VAL A 203 -4.57 5.69 5.81
N TYR A 204 -4.91 6.96 5.64
CA TYR A 204 -4.51 7.78 4.49
C TYR A 204 -3.55 8.89 4.89
N LEU A 205 -2.56 9.17 4.05
CA LEU A 205 -1.60 10.26 4.26
C LEU A 205 -2.21 11.58 3.77
N LEU A 206 -2.53 12.50 4.69
CA LEU A 206 -3.02 13.83 4.36
C LEU A 206 -1.86 14.78 4.06
N HIS A 207 -0.81 14.74 4.89
CA HIS A 207 0.37 15.57 4.71
C HIS A 207 1.62 14.92 5.34
N PRO A 208 2.80 15.00 4.67
CA PRO A 208 2.99 15.47 3.30
C PRO A 208 2.72 14.36 2.28
N GLN A 209 1.93 14.65 1.24
CA GLN A 209 1.71 13.69 0.15
C GLN A 209 2.97 13.53 -0.72
N TYR A 210 3.65 14.65 -0.96
CA TYR A 210 4.89 14.75 -1.72
C TYR A 210 6.12 14.83 -0.82
N ARG A 211 7.29 14.55 -1.40
CA ARG A 211 8.61 14.54 -0.76
C ARG A 211 9.23 15.95 -0.61
N ASP A 212 8.48 17.03 -0.73
CA ASP A 212 9.06 18.35 -1.01
C ASP A 212 9.90 18.94 0.13
N ARG A 213 9.63 18.55 1.38
CA ARG A 213 10.32 18.98 2.60
C ARG A 213 10.46 17.81 3.57
N GLU A 214 11.41 17.87 4.51
CA GLU A 214 11.40 16.99 5.68
C GLU A 214 10.23 17.45 6.59
N PRO A 215 9.11 16.72 6.67
CA PRO A 215 8.03 17.11 7.56
C PRO A 215 8.48 16.94 9.02
N SER A 216 8.06 17.84 9.89
CA SER A 216 8.23 17.67 11.35
C SER A 216 7.21 16.69 11.94
N ALA A 217 6.10 16.44 11.24
CA ALA A 217 5.05 15.49 11.61
C ALA A 217 4.22 15.07 10.38
N ASP A 218 3.58 13.90 10.45
CA ASP A 218 2.64 13.43 9.44
C ASP A 218 1.20 13.64 9.92
N VAL A 219 0.38 14.21 9.05
CA VAL A 219 -1.07 14.26 9.24
C VAL A 219 -1.66 13.08 8.49
N ILE A 220 -2.39 12.23 9.20
CA ILE A 220 -3.06 11.07 8.63
C ILE A 220 -4.57 11.20 8.80
N LEU A 221 -5.33 10.56 7.92
CA LEU A 221 -6.76 10.36 8.08
C LEU A 221 -6.97 8.89 8.42
N CYS A 222 -7.55 8.61 9.58
CA CYS A 222 -8.00 7.27 9.93
C CYS A 222 -9.50 7.19 9.64
N MET A 223 -9.86 6.57 8.53
CA MET A 223 -11.25 6.42 8.10
C MET A 223 -11.90 5.24 8.83
N ALA A 224 -12.08 5.37 10.15
CA ALA A 224 -12.93 4.51 10.94
C ALA A 224 -14.08 5.39 11.46
N PHE A 225 -15.13 5.56 10.64
CA PHE A 225 -16.36 6.28 10.98
C PHE A 225 -16.15 7.52 11.90
N TRP A 226 -15.84 8.67 11.29
CA TRP A 226 -15.76 10.01 11.90
C TRP A 226 -14.58 10.27 12.88
N GLY A 227 -13.36 10.44 12.36
CA GLY A 227 -12.25 11.05 13.11
C GLY A 227 -11.01 11.37 12.26
N VAL A 228 -10.37 12.52 12.50
CA VAL A 228 -9.05 12.88 11.95
C VAL A 228 -8.02 12.68 13.06
N CYS A 229 -6.90 12.01 12.77
CA CYS A 229 -5.86 11.69 13.76
C CYS A 229 -4.50 12.19 13.28
N SER A 230 -3.75 12.91 14.11
CA SER A 230 -2.39 13.36 13.75
C SER A 230 -1.35 12.44 14.40
N LYS A 231 -0.24 12.16 13.72
CA LYS A 231 0.86 11.38 14.29
C LYS A 231 2.09 12.27 14.46
N LEU A 232 2.44 12.56 15.71
CA LEU A 232 3.72 13.18 16.07
C LEU A 232 4.65 12.11 16.62
N GLY A 233 5.80 11.91 15.97
CA GLY A 233 7.00 11.32 16.59
C GLY A 233 6.83 10.04 17.42
N GLY A 234 6.07 9.05 16.92
CA GLY A 234 5.99 7.72 17.52
C GLY A 234 4.81 7.45 18.47
N SER A 235 3.89 8.40 18.68
CA SER A 235 2.64 8.16 19.41
C SER A 235 1.43 8.79 18.70
N MET A 236 0.30 8.07 18.67
CA MET A 236 -0.96 8.58 18.13
C MET A 236 -1.63 9.51 19.15
N THR A 237 -1.93 10.74 18.76
CA THR A 237 -2.78 11.63 19.55
C THR A 237 -4.04 11.96 18.75
N ALA A 238 -5.19 11.55 19.27
CA ALA A 238 -6.49 11.95 18.72
C ALA A 238 -6.75 13.42 19.09
N ALA A 239 -7.08 14.26 18.10
CA ALA A 239 -7.57 15.60 18.39
C ALA A 239 -9.01 15.48 18.94
N LYS A 240 -9.22 15.91 20.19
CA LYS A 240 -10.55 15.95 20.81
C LYS A 240 -11.43 16.99 20.10
N GLY A 241 -12.28 16.54 19.17
CA GLY A 241 -13.49 17.28 18.79
C GLY A 241 -14.54 17.14 19.88
N ALA A 242 -15.31 18.21 20.13
CA ALA A 242 -16.32 18.26 21.17
C ALA A 242 -17.35 17.11 21.05
N ASN A 243 -17.57 16.39 22.15
CA ASN A 243 -18.53 15.29 22.23
C ASN A 243 -19.97 15.82 22.20
N PRO A 244 -20.87 15.37 21.30
CA PRO A 244 -22.30 15.37 21.59
C PRO A 244 -22.60 14.29 22.65
N PRO A 245 -23.57 14.50 23.56
CA PRO A 245 -23.82 13.58 24.65
C PRO A 245 -24.49 12.30 24.11
N GLY A 246 -23.81 11.15 24.21
CA GLY A 246 -24.46 9.85 24.02
C GLY A 246 -23.64 8.69 23.44
N SER A 247 -22.38 8.87 23.00
CA SER A 247 -21.62 7.76 22.40
C SER A 247 -20.66 7.08 23.38
N GLN A 248 -20.78 5.76 23.47
CA GLN A 248 -19.91 4.89 24.26
C GLN A 248 -18.44 5.09 23.88
N GLN A 249 -17.63 5.32 24.91
CA GLN A 249 -16.20 5.58 24.80
C GLN A 249 -15.48 4.33 24.27
N CYS A 250 -14.92 4.40 23.06
CA CYS A 250 -13.99 3.39 22.58
C CYS A 250 -12.75 3.39 23.48
N ARG A 251 -12.42 2.22 24.07
CA ARG A 251 -11.21 2.08 24.87
C ARG A 251 -9.98 2.28 23.98
N PRO A 252 -8.96 3.04 24.44
CA PRO A 252 -7.71 3.15 23.69
C PRO A 252 -7.04 1.78 23.56
N PHE A 253 -6.46 1.52 22.39
CA PHE A 253 -5.58 0.38 22.15
C PHE A 253 -4.46 0.39 23.20
N GLU A 254 -4.36 -0.66 24.01
CA GLU A 254 -3.20 -0.86 24.89
C GLU A 254 -1.95 -1.00 24.03
N ALA A 255 -0.99 -0.11 24.25
CA ALA A 255 0.32 -0.19 23.65
C ALA A 255 1.00 -1.47 24.15
N VAL A 256 1.39 -2.36 23.23
CA VAL A 256 2.33 -3.45 23.53
C VAL A 256 3.66 -2.78 23.91
N PRO A 257 4.16 -2.92 25.16
CA PRO A 257 5.42 -2.31 25.52
C PRO A 257 6.56 -3.00 24.76
N ALA A 258 7.51 -2.19 24.27
CA ALA A 258 8.76 -2.67 23.72
C ALA A 258 9.46 -3.54 24.79
N ARG A 259 9.68 -4.83 24.49
CA ARG A 259 10.56 -5.68 25.29
C ARG A 259 11.99 -5.15 25.16
N SER A 260 12.39 -4.29 26.09
CA SER A 260 13.78 -4.08 26.47
C SER A 260 14.18 -5.19 27.44
N THR A 261 14.87 -6.21 26.94
CA THR A 261 15.80 -7.05 27.73
C THR A 261 16.53 -7.96 26.74
N MET A 262 17.76 -7.60 26.44
CA MET A 262 18.75 -8.53 25.89
C MET A 262 18.88 -9.71 26.87
N PRO A 263 18.76 -10.97 26.42
CA PRO A 263 19.27 -12.08 27.22
C PRO A 263 20.80 -12.06 27.16
N SER A 264 21.43 -12.05 28.33
CA SER A 264 22.86 -12.27 28.53
C SER A 264 23.35 -13.54 27.80
N PRO A 265 24.62 -13.61 27.38
CA PRO A 265 25.16 -14.79 26.71
C PRO A 265 25.11 -16.01 27.65
N PRO A 266 24.86 -17.23 27.13
CA PRO A 266 24.88 -18.44 27.94
C PRO A 266 26.28 -18.66 28.49
N GLY A 267 26.31 -18.92 29.80
CA GLY A 267 27.50 -19.21 30.58
C GLY A 267 28.26 -20.43 30.08
N GLN A 268 29.55 -20.38 30.39
CA GLN A 268 30.56 -21.41 30.20
C GLN A 268 30.04 -22.79 30.65
N CYS A 269 30.36 -23.80 29.84
CA CYS A 269 30.17 -25.21 30.16
C CYS A 269 30.85 -25.57 31.50
N PRO A 270 30.21 -26.38 32.36
CA PRO A 270 30.90 -26.99 33.48
C PRO A 270 31.78 -28.14 32.95
N SER A 271 33.09 -27.95 33.00
CA SER A 271 34.05 -29.04 32.88
C SER A 271 34.06 -29.83 34.20
N THR A 272 33.36 -30.96 34.24
CA THR A 272 33.59 -32.02 35.20
C THR A 272 34.94 -32.69 34.89
N PRO A 273 35.85 -32.88 35.85
CA PRO A 273 36.92 -33.84 35.72
C PRO A 273 36.48 -35.19 36.31
N CYS A 274 36.44 -36.22 35.48
CA CYS A 274 36.44 -37.61 35.94
C CYS A 274 37.89 -38.12 36.06
N ALA A 275 38.09 -38.94 37.09
CA ALA A 275 39.18 -39.90 37.32
C ALA A 275 40.47 -39.41 38.02
N GLY A 276 40.46 -39.54 39.36
CA GLY A 276 41.24 -40.56 40.08
C GLY A 276 42.78 -40.49 40.08
N GLN A 277 43.37 -40.32 41.27
CA GLN A 277 44.22 -41.34 41.93
C GLN A 277 44.90 -40.81 43.22
N ARG A 278 44.84 -41.64 44.26
CA ARG A 278 45.84 -41.91 45.34
C ARG A 278 46.37 -40.75 46.19
N ALA A 279 46.20 -40.86 47.51
CA ALA A 279 47.22 -41.35 48.45
C ALA A 279 46.91 -40.88 49.89
N GLY A 280 47.08 -41.78 50.87
CA GLY A 280 47.10 -41.44 52.31
C GLY A 280 45.91 -41.95 53.08
#